data_AF-A0A443RWV2-F1
#
_entry.id   AF-A0A443RWV2-F1
#
_cell.length_a   1.000
_cell.length_b   1.000
_cell.length_c   1.000
_cell.angle_alpha   90.00
_cell.angle_beta   90.00
_cell.angle_gamma   90.00
#
_symmetry.space_group_name_H-M   'P 1'
#
loop_
_entity.id
_entity.type
_entity.pdbx_description
1 polymer ?
#
loop_
_entity_poly.entity_id
_entity_poly.type
_entity_poly.pdbx_seq_one_letter_code
_entity_poly.pdbx_strand_id
1 'polypeptide(L)'
;MRIDEALRIYLESFRLPGEAPLISLLLEQFAHHWHESNDCPFANEDAAFSLAYAIIMLNVDQHNTNVRRQTTPMTLEEFIANLRQVNNGKDFDSKMLKEIYFAIKNNKIIMPAEQHGIVRERYLWKYLLRRSETESGIYWYALDDHQVENESRCSVQNESNNQYSIDLRLLNAPIFAILWSPVIAAMTFMFDKINFNHNSGLARKILTQGFTCCALLCSRYGHLDNLVVNLCKFTSSGQSNPLSYYKSQVAAQCLFGIAREYANEIRESWSNIVELIITWFSARLLDDALEIEDFALGGKKVSLKRNFIQKSTNKNINEGTNFLSSFYSYFAGNQQSEQNGGDCSD
;
A
#
# COMPACT_ATOMS: atom_id res chain seq x y z
N MET A 1 -9.27 27.63 18.61
CA MET A 1 -9.53 27.21 17.21
C MET A 1 -10.66 28.08 16.66
N ARG A 2 -10.60 28.56 15.41
CA ARG A 2 -11.69 29.41 14.89
C ARG A 2 -12.98 28.61 14.73
N ILE A 3 -14.12 29.27 14.85
CA ILE A 3 -15.42 28.59 14.89
C ILE A 3 -15.72 27.80 13.61
N ASP A 4 -15.32 28.28 12.43
CA ASP A 4 -15.52 27.59 11.16
C ASP A 4 -14.64 26.32 11.03
N GLU A 5 -13.42 26.36 11.57
CA GLU A 5 -12.52 25.20 11.64
C GLU A 5 -13.08 24.13 12.58
N ALA A 6 -13.54 24.55 13.75
CA ALA A 6 -14.18 23.68 14.72
C ALA A 6 -15.45 23.03 14.15
N LEU A 7 -16.27 23.83 13.47
CA LEU A 7 -17.52 23.37 12.86
C LEU A 7 -17.25 22.34 11.76
N ARG A 8 -16.20 22.49 10.96
CA ARG A 8 -15.80 21.47 9.98
C ARG A 8 -15.48 20.14 10.64
N ILE A 9 -14.73 20.15 11.73
CA ILE A 9 -14.36 18.93 12.47
C ILE A 9 -15.61 18.30 13.09
N TYR A 10 -16.50 19.11 13.66
CA TYR A 10 -17.75 18.63 14.24
C TYR A 10 -18.61 17.89 13.20
N LEU A 11 -18.78 18.50 12.02
CA LEU A 11 -19.60 17.97 10.93
C LEU A 11 -18.94 16.86 10.11
N GLU A 12 -17.66 16.58 10.34
CA GLU A 12 -16.99 15.41 9.78
C GLU A 12 -17.54 14.09 10.37
N SER A 13 -18.08 14.13 11.59
CA SER A 13 -18.43 12.94 12.37
C SER A 13 -19.82 12.35 12.07
N PHE A 14 -20.74 13.12 11.50
CA PHE A 14 -22.10 12.67 11.22
C PHE A 14 -22.72 13.32 9.98
N ARG A 15 -23.89 12.83 9.58
CA ARG A 15 -24.71 13.43 8.53
C ARG A 15 -25.67 14.44 9.15
N LEU A 16 -25.67 15.69 8.67
CA LEU A 16 -26.65 16.67 9.15
C LEU A 16 -28.07 16.18 8.87
N PRO A 17 -28.99 16.29 9.84
CA PRO A 17 -30.42 16.18 9.58
C PRO A 17 -30.86 17.24 8.56
N GLY A 18 -31.88 16.92 7.75
CA GLY A 18 -32.46 17.86 6.79
C GLY A 18 -33.48 18.83 7.39
N GLU A 19 -33.91 18.60 8.63
CA GLU A 19 -34.94 19.39 9.31
C GLU A 19 -34.31 20.53 10.11
N ALA A 20 -34.74 21.77 9.86
CA ALA A 20 -34.19 22.95 10.52
C ALA A 20 -34.15 22.88 12.05
N PRO A 21 -35.18 22.36 12.77
CA PRO A 21 -35.14 22.24 14.23
C PRO A 21 -34.07 21.26 14.74
N LEU A 22 -33.74 20.23 13.97
CA LEU A 22 -32.70 19.27 14.35
C LEU A 22 -31.30 19.87 14.11
N ILE A 23 -31.16 20.67 13.05
CA ILE A 23 -29.92 21.41 12.80
C ILE A 23 -29.66 22.40 13.93
N SER A 24 -30.68 23.14 14.39
CA SER A 24 -30.51 24.10 15.48
C SER A 24 -30.05 23.41 16.76
N LEU A 25 -30.67 22.28 17.13
CA LEU A 25 -30.28 21.52 18.33
C LEU A 25 -28.80 21.10 18.30
N LEU A 26 -28.33 20.60 17.15
CA LEU A 26 -26.92 20.19 16.99
C LEU A 26 -25.95 21.36 17.07
N LEU A 27 -26.35 22.52 16.55
CA LEU A 27 -25.54 23.73 16.56
C LEU A 27 -25.55 24.44 17.92
N GLU A 28 -26.64 24.36 18.70
CA GLU A 28 -26.69 24.85 20.08
C GLU A 28 -25.65 24.13 20.94
N GLN A 29 -25.65 22.80 20.89
CA GLN A 29 -24.68 22.01 21.66
C GLN A 29 -23.24 22.25 21.20
N PHE A 30 -23.03 22.41 19.89
CA PHE A 30 -21.72 22.77 19.34
C PHE A 30 -21.28 24.16 19.82
N ALA A 31 -22.17 25.15 19.76
CA ALA A 31 -21.88 26.54 20.12
C ALA A 31 -21.53 26.67 21.60
N HIS A 32 -22.32 26.04 22.49
CA HIS A 32 -22.03 25.96 23.92
C HIS A 32 -20.63 25.37 24.15
N HIS A 33 -20.38 24.16 23.63
CA HIS A 33 -19.09 23.48 23.85
C HIS A 33 -17.90 24.23 23.25
N TRP A 34 -18.04 24.80 22.04
CA TRP A 34 -16.99 25.60 21.42
C TRP A 34 -16.72 26.88 22.21
N HIS A 35 -17.76 27.56 22.69
CA HIS A 35 -17.62 28.79 23.45
C HIS A 35 -16.86 28.57 24.77
N GLU A 36 -17.27 27.57 25.55
CA GLU A 36 -16.58 27.19 26.80
C GLU A 36 -15.15 26.73 26.56
N SER A 37 -14.91 25.95 25.50
CA SER A 37 -13.58 25.38 25.21
C SER A 37 -12.57 26.38 24.63
N ASN A 38 -13.00 27.61 24.29
CA ASN A 38 -12.14 28.63 23.67
C ASN A 38 -12.11 29.94 24.50
N ASP A 39 -12.26 29.84 25.83
CA ASP A 39 -12.22 30.96 26.78
C ASP A 39 -13.30 32.03 26.54
N CYS A 40 -14.49 31.62 26.08
CA CYS A 40 -15.66 32.48 25.86
C CYS A 40 -15.35 33.74 25.02
N PRO A 41 -14.93 33.59 23.75
CA PRO A 41 -14.39 34.70 22.96
C PRO A 41 -15.45 35.68 22.45
N PHE A 42 -16.74 35.32 22.53
CA PHE A 42 -17.89 36.13 22.14
C PHE A 42 -18.66 36.61 23.37
N ALA A 43 -19.69 37.45 23.16
CA ALA A 43 -20.46 38.00 24.28
C ALA A 43 -21.28 36.94 25.03
N ASN A 44 -21.74 35.91 24.32
CA ASN A 44 -22.51 34.78 24.85
C ASN A 44 -22.50 33.62 23.85
N GLU A 45 -23.09 32.49 24.27
CA GLU A 45 -23.27 31.30 23.45
C GLU A 45 -24.21 31.55 22.26
N ASP A 46 -25.24 32.39 22.42
CA ASP A 46 -26.18 32.74 21.34
C ASP A 46 -25.47 33.40 20.15
N ALA A 47 -24.45 34.21 20.41
CA ALA A 47 -23.60 34.81 19.38
C ALA A 47 -22.79 33.73 18.64
N ALA A 48 -22.25 32.75 19.36
CA ALA A 48 -21.54 31.61 18.76
C ALA A 48 -22.48 30.75 17.91
N PHE A 49 -23.69 30.47 18.42
CA PHE A 49 -24.75 29.75 17.72
C PHE A 49 -25.14 30.47 16.43
N SER A 50 -25.44 31.77 16.51
CA SER A 50 -25.86 32.58 15.37
C SER A 50 -24.78 32.62 14.28
N LEU A 51 -23.51 32.74 14.67
CA LEU A 51 -22.38 32.72 13.75
C LEU A 51 -22.20 31.33 13.12
N ALA A 52 -22.29 30.25 13.90
CA ALA A 52 -22.21 28.88 13.39
C ALA A 52 -23.34 28.60 12.36
N TYR A 53 -24.57 29.05 12.66
CA TYR A 53 -25.70 28.92 11.75
C TYR A 53 -25.49 29.73 10.46
N ALA A 54 -24.99 30.96 10.57
CA ALA A 54 -24.63 31.79 9.42
C ALA A 54 -23.55 31.15 8.53
N ILE A 55 -22.57 30.45 9.14
CA ILE A 55 -21.55 29.71 8.41
C ILE A 55 -22.16 28.54 7.61
N ILE A 56 -23.12 27.81 8.19
CA ILE A 56 -23.85 26.74 7.47
C ILE A 56 -24.62 27.32 6.29
N MET A 57 -25.37 28.41 6.51
CA MET A 57 -26.11 29.08 5.43
C MET A 57 -25.17 29.57 4.32
N LEU A 58 -24.03 30.16 4.67
CA LEU A 58 -23.01 30.58 3.72
C LEU A 58 -22.47 29.39 2.92
N ASN A 59 -22.23 28.24 3.57
CA ASN A 59 -21.75 27.05 2.86
C ASN A 59 -22.78 26.54 1.84
N VAL A 60 -24.07 26.56 2.18
CA VAL A 60 -25.15 26.19 1.26
C VAL A 60 -25.22 27.19 0.10
N ASP A 61 -25.21 28.49 0.38
CA ASP A 61 -25.26 29.55 -0.62
C ASP A 61 -24.09 29.49 -1.62
N GLN A 62 -22.85 29.32 -1.13
CA GLN A 62 -21.65 29.34 -1.97
C GLN A 62 -21.48 28.06 -2.81
N HIS A 63 -21.98 26.91 -2.35
CA HIS A 63 -21.64 25.60 -2.93
C HIS A 63 -22.82 24.74 -3.40
N ASN A 64 -24.06 25.11 -3.12
CA ASN A 64 -25.24 24.40 -3.64
C ASN A 64 -25.57 24.87 -5.05
N THR A 65 -25.40 23.98 -6.03
CA THR A 65 -25.63 24.28 -7.46
C THR A 65 -27.07 24.67 -7.77
N ASN A 66 -28.06 24.18 -7.00
CA ASN A 66 -29.46 24.53 -7.22
C ASN A 66 -29.74 25.98 -6.79
N VAL A 67 -29.17 26.43 -5.68
CA VAL A 67 -29.30 27.81 -5.17
C VAL A 67 -28.59 28.78 -6.12
N ARG A 68 -27.38 28.45 -6.57
CA ARG A 68 -26.60 29.28 -7.50
C ARG A 68 -27.24 29.48 -8.87
N ARG A 69 -28.20 28.64 -9.27
CA ARG A 69 -28.98 28.83 -10.51
C ARG A 69 -30.11 29.84 -10.36
N GLN A 70 -30.52 30.13 -9.13
CA GLN A 70 -31.69 30.97 -8.83
C GLN A 70 -31.29 32.34 -8.27
N THR A 71 -30.21 32.41 -7.49
CA THR A 71 -29.79 33.64 -6.81
C THR A 71 -28.29 33.89 -6.97
N THR A 72 -27.92 35.17 -6.93
CA THR A 72 -26.51 35.59 -6.83
C THR A 72 -25.97 35.18 -5.45
N PRO A 73 -24.81 34.50 -5.36
CA PRO A 73 -24.22 34.12 -4.07
C PRO A 73 -23.89 35.34 -3.21
N MET A 74 -24.05 35.19 -1.90
CA MET A 74 -23.79 36.21 -0.91
C MET A 74 -22.37 36.77 -1.04
N THR A 75 -22.27 38.10 -1.07
CA THR A 75 -20.99 38.81 -1.10
C THR A 75 -20.36 38.87 0.30
N LEU A 76 -19.07 39.22 0.37
CA LEU A 76 -18.40 39.39 1.66
C LEU A 76 -19.04 40.53 2.46
N GLU A 77 -19.39 41.62 1.78
CA GLU A 77 -20.03 42.79 2.36
C GLU A 77 -21.40 42.43 2.93
N GLU A 78 -22.20 41.65 2.20
CA GLU A 78 -23.50 41.15 2.67
C GLU A 78 -23.35 40.21 3.87
N PHE A 79 -22.37 39.29 3.84
CA PHE A 79 -22.12 38.39 4.97
C PHE A 79 -21.79 39.17 6.26
N ILE A 80 -20.94 40.19 6.16
CA ILE A 80 -20.61 41.07 7.30
C ILE A 80 -21.83 41.89 7.72
N ALA A 81 -22.61 42.43 6.77
CA ALA A 81 -23.80 43.22 7.06
C ALA A 81 -24.87 42.40 7.79
N ASN A 82 -25.08 41.15 7.39
CA ASN A 82 -26.03 40.22 8.01
C ASN A 82 -25.66 39.84 9.46
N LEU A 83 -24.40 40.02 9.85
CA LEU A 83 -23.88 39.71 11.18
C LEU A 83 -23.67 40.95 12.07
N ARG A 84 -24.09 42.14 11.62
CA ARG A 84 -24.03 43.36 12.44
C ARG A 84 -24.87 43.22 13.70
N GLN A 85 -24.30 43.59 14.83
CA GLN A 85 -24.94 43.61 16.14
C GLN A 85 -25.41 42.24 16.66
N VAL A 86 -25.03 41.14 15.99
CA VAL A 86 -25.42 39.77 16.35
C VAL A 86 -24.62 39.25 17.56
N ASN A 87 -23.52 39.90 17.92
CA ASN A 87 -22.73 39.55 19.12
C ASN A 87 -23.28 40.26 20.37
N ASN A 88 -24.54 39.98 20.73
CA ASN A 88 -25.27 40.61 21.84
C ASN A 88 -25.26 42.16 21.77
N GLY A 89 -25.64 42.71 20.61
CA GLY A 89 -25.61 44.16 20.36
C GLY A 89 -24.21 44.72 20.06
N LYS A 90 -23.24 43.86 19.76
CA LYS A 90 -21.91 44.25 19.24
C LYS A 90 -21.65 43.58 17.90
N ASP A 91 -20.65 44.08 17.19
CA ASP A 91 -20.17 43.44 15.96
C ASP A 91 -19.08 42.40 16.30
N PHE A 92 -18.99 41.34 15.48
CA PHE A 92 -17.85 40.44 15.49
C PHE A 92 -16.62 41.12 14.87
N ASP A 93 -15.42 40.60 15.15
CA ASP A 93 -14.20 41.08 14.49
C ASP A 93 -14.31 40.96 12.96
N SER A 94 -14.16 42.09 12.27
CA SER A 94 -14.26 42.16 10.81
C SER A 94 -13.18 41.31 10.12
N LYS A 95 -11.98 41.21 10.69
CA LYS A 95 -10.91 40.40 10.12
C LYS A 95 -11.28 38.92 10.18
N MET A 96 -11.72 38.43 11.35
CA MET A 96 -12.24 37.07 11.52
C MET A 96 -13.36 36.75 10.53
N LEU A 97 -14.38 37.62 10.39
CA LEU A 97 -15.49 37.39 9.45
C LEU A 97 -15.01 37.27 7.99
N LYS A 98 -14.03 38.09 7.58
CA LYS A 98 -13.42 38.00 6.25
C LYS A 98 -12.71 36.68 6.04
N GLU A 99 -11.92 36.25 7.02
CA GLU A 99 -11.20 34.98 6.94
C GLU A 99 -12.16 33.79 6.86
N ILE A 100 -13.22 33.79 7.67
CA ILE A 100 -14.29 32.78 7.63
C ILE A 100 -14.94 32.75 6.25
N TYR A 101 -15.35 33.89 5.71
CA TYR A 101 -16.00 33.97 4.39
C TYR A 101 -15.14 33.36 3.28
N PHE A 102 -13.86 33.75 3.20
CA PHE A 102 -12.97 33.20 2.19
C PHE A 102 -12.65 31.72 2.43
N ALA A 103 -12.55 31.28 3.69
CA ALA A 103 -12.38 29.87 4.01
C ALA A 103 -13.57 29.03 3.55
N ILE A 104 -14.81 29.47 3.80
CA ILE A 104 -16.02 28.80 3.32
C ILE A 104 -16.10 28.84 1.79
N LYS A 105 -15.93 30.01 1.17
CA LYS A 105 -16.02 30.19 -0.29
C LYS A 105 -15.00 29.34 -1.05
N ASN A 106 -13.77 29.27 -0.58
CA ASN A 106 -12.69 28.54 -1.25
C ASN A 106 -12.70 27.05 -0.92
N ASN A 107 -13.20 26.65 0.24
CA ASN A 107 -13.19 25.27 0.71
C ASN A 107 -14.57 24.89 1.27
N LYS A 108 -15.34 24.12 0.49
CA LYS A 108 -16.66 23.63 0.89
C LYS A 108 -16.59 22.82 2.21
N ILE A 109 -17.54 23.00 3.11
CA ILE A 109 -17.77 22.06 4.22
C ILE A 109 -18.43 20.81 3.62
N ILE A 110 -17.72 19.69 3.69
CA ILE A 110 -18.16 18.40 3.17
C ILE A 110 -18.38 17.47 4.34
N MET A 111 -19.58 16.90 4.43
CA MET A 111 -19.88 15.82 5.38
C MET A 111 -19.52 14.48 4.74
N PRO A 112 -18.51 13.77 5.26
CA PRO A 112 -18.03 12.53 4.64
C PRO A 112 -19.07 11.41 4.59
N ALA A 113 -19.98 11.38 5.57
CA ALA A 113 -21.08 10.41 5.63
C ALA A 113 -22.05 10.51 4.44
N GLU A 114 -22.08 11.65 3.75
CA GLU A 114 -22.92 11.86 2.55
C GLU A 114 -22.20 11.58 1.23
N GLN A 115 -20.90 11.30 1.28
CA GLN A 115 -20.05 11.14 0.12
C GLN A 115 -19.73 9.67 -0.16
N HIS A 116 -19.44 9.37 -1.43
CA HIS A 116 -19.01 8.05 -1.90
C HIS A 116 -17.67 8.16 -2.62
N GLY A 117 -16.96 7.03 -2.76
CA GLY A 117 -15.68 6.94 -3.48
C GLY A 117 -14.54 7.73 -2.81
N ILE A 118 -13.65 8.28 -3.64
CA ILE A 118 -12.35 8.87 -3.25
C ILE A 118 -12.48 9.94 -2.15
N VAL A 119 -13.57 10.72 -2.15
CA VAL A 119 -13.78 11.77 -1.14
C VAL A 119 -13.96 11.16 0.25
N ARG A 120 -14.80 10.12 0.36
CA ARG A 120 -15.01 9.38 1.61
C ARG A 120 -13.76 8.61 2.02
N GLU A 121 -13.08 7.97 1.07
CA GLU A 121 -11.83 7.23 1.33
C GLU A 121 -10.73 8.15 1.89
N ARG A 122 -10.57 9.34 1.30
CA ARG A 122 -9.60 10.34 1.77
C ARG A 122 -9.92 10.82 3.18
N TYR A 123 -11.20 10.98 3.51
CA TYR A 123 -11.62 11.29 4.87
C TYR A 123 -11.29 10.15 5.84
N LEU A 124 -11.69 8.92 5.53
CA LEU A 124 -11.41 7.75 6.36
C LEU A 124 -9.92 7.57 6.61
N TRP A 125 -9.08 7.84 5.60
CA TRP A 125 -7.62 7.82 5.75
C TRP A 125 -7.13 8.88 6.75
N LYS A 126 -7.56 10.14 6.62
CA LYS A 126 -7.19 11.19 7.58
C LYS A 126 -7.67 10.87 9.00
N TYR A 127 -8.88 10.32 9.12
CA TYR A 127 -9.42 9.89 10.40
C TYR A 127 -8.56 8.78 11.02
N LEU A 128 -8.18 7.78 10.23
CA LEU A 128 -7.31 6.69 10.68
C LEU A 128 -5.94 7.19 11.11
N LEU A 129 -5.35 8.15 10.39
CA LEU A 129 -4.09 8.80 10.78
C LEU A 129 -4.23 9.54 12.12
N ARG A 130 -5.24 10.39 12.29
CA ARG A 130 -5.49 11.06 13.57
C ARG A 130 -5.69 10.07 14.71
N ARG A 131 -6.45 8.99 14.47
CA ARG A 131 -6.67 7.96 15.48
C ARG A 131 -5.38 7.22 15.81
N SER A 132 -4.49 7.01 14.83
CA SER A 132 -3.18 6.41 15.06
C SER A 132 -2.26 7.27 15.96
N GLU A 133 -2.48 8.58 16.01
CA GLU A 133 -1.75 9.51 16.89
C GLU A 133 -2.31 9.53 18.33
N THR A 134 -3.51 8.99 18.56
CA THR A 134 -4.07 8.84 19.91
C THR A 134 -3.55 7.58 20.59
N GLU A 135 -3.74 7.46 21.91
CA GLU A 135 -3.39 6.25 22.66
C GLU A 135 -4.05 4.98 22.10
N SER A 136 -5.25 5.10 21.52
CA SER A 136 -5.95 3.99 20.83
C SER A 136 -5.24 3.50 19.56
N GLY A 137 -4.29 4.28 19.05
CA GLY A 137 -3.43 3.97 17.92
C GLY A 137 -2.13 3.25 18.29
N ILE A 138 -1.80 3.18 19.58
CA ILE A 138 -0.57 2.52 20.06
C ILE A 138 -0.78 1.00 19.97
N TYR A 139 -0.08 0.38 19.03
CA TYR A 139 -0.03 -1.08 18.93
C TYR A 139 1.03 -1.62 19.90
N TRP A 140 0.59 -2.25 20.98
CA TRP A 140 1.49 -2.96 21.88
C TRP A 140 2.04 -4.20 21.19
N TYR A 141 3.31 -4.15 20.81
CA TYR A 141 4.05 -5.34 20.38
C TYR A 141 4.20 -6.24 21.60
N ALA A 142 3.48 -7.36 21.63
CA ALA A 142 3.81 -8.44 22.55
C ALA A 142 5.14 -9.04 22.06
N LEU A 143 6.26 -8.58 22.62
CA LEU A 143 7.51 -9.33 22.54
C LEU A 143 7.30 -10.63 23.30
N ASP A 144 7.60 -11.76 22.65
CA ASP A 144 7.77 -13.03 23.33
C ASP A 144 8.99 -12.88 24.24
N ASP A 145 8.73 -12.49 25.48
CA ASP A 145 9.63 -12.81 26.58
C ASP A 145 8.79 -13.17 27.79
N HIS A 146 9.28 -14.12 28.57
CA HIS A 146 8.59 -14.90 29.60
C HIS A 146 8.10 -14.09 30.83
N GLN A 147 7.74 -12.82 30.67
CA GLN A 147 7.32 -11.93 31.75
C GLN A 147 6.01 -11.17 31.52
N VAL A 148 5.34 -11.32 30.37
CA VAL A 148 4.10 -10.57 30.05
C VAL A 148 2.91 -11.47 29.74
N GLU A 149 2.54 -12.35 30.68
CA GLU A 149 1.26 -13.08 30.61
C GLU A 149 0.06 -12.20 31.02
N ASN A 150 0.30 -11.06 31.68
CA ASN A 150 -0.77 -10.24 32.27
C ASN A 150 -1.26 -9.08 31.41
N GLU A 151 -0.51 -8.59 30.41
CA GLU A 151 -0.91 -7.38 29.64
C GLU A 151 -1.59 -7.68 28.29
N SER A 152 -1.48 -8.90 27.75
CA SER A 152 -2.17 -9.28 26.49
C SER A 152 -3.63 -9.74 26.68
N ARG A 153 -4.12 -9.74 27.93
CA ARG A 153 -5.45 -10.20 28.30
C ARG A 153 -6.36 -8.99 28.50
N CYS A 154 -7.25 -8.72 27.54
CA CYS A 154 -8.32 -7.77 27.77
C CYS A 154 -9.35 -8.40 28.72
N SER A 155 -9.55 -7.78 29.88
CA SER A 155 -10.62 -8.14 30.81
C SER A 155 -11.91 -7.45 30.38
N VAL A 156 -12.90 -8.23 29.94
CA VAL A 156 -14.25 -7.74 29.70
C VAL A 156 -15.08 -8.05 30.93
N GLN A 157 -15.60 -7.02 31.59
CA GLN A 157 -16.56 -7.17 32.68
C GLN A 157 -17.97 -7.19 32.09
N ASN A 158 -18.75 -8.21 32.43
CA ASN A 158 -20.19 -8.23 32.15
C ASN A 158 -20.96 -7.79 33.41
N GLU A 159 -22.20 -7.31 33.26
CA GLU A 159 -23.07 -6.85 34.36
C GLU A 159 -23.28 -7.88 35.49
N SER A 160 -22.92 -9.14 35.25
CA SER A 160 -22.98 -10.27 36.18
C SER A 160 -21.67 -10.57 36.94
N ASN A 161 -20.67 -9.68 36.95
CA ASN A 161 -19.38 -9.81 37.66
C ASN A 161 -18.50 -11.01 37.25
N ASN A 162 -18.83 -11.73 36.17
CA ASN A 162 -17.94 -12.75 35.62
C ASN A 162 -16.85 -12.09 34.75
N GLN A 163 -15.60 -12.19 35.20
CA GLN A 163 -14.42 -11.70 34.49
C GLN A 163 -13.96 -12.74 33.47
N TYR A 164 -14.10 -12.42 32.18
CA TYR A 164 -13.51 -13.22 31.10
C TYR A 164 -12.27 -12.51 30.55
N SER A 165 -11.18 -13.25 30.40
CA SER A 165 -9.98 -12.77 29.73
C SER A 165 -9.96 -13.28 28.29
N ILE A 166 -9.94 -12.36 27.32
CA ILE A 166 -9.75 -12.72 25.90
C ILE A 166 -8.26 -12.60 25.59
N ASP A 167 -7.65 -13.69 25.13
CA ASP A 167 -6.30 -13.64 24.56
C ASP A 167 -6.39 -13.13 23.11
N LEU A 168 -6.04 -11.85 22.94
CA LEU A 168 -6.05 -11.18 21.64
C LEU A 168 -5.09 -11.83 20.64
N ARG A 169 -4.08 -12.59 21.10
CA ARG A 169 -3.12 -13.28 20.22
C ARG A 169 -3.79 -14.32 19.33
N LEU A 170 -4.91 -14.90 19.77
CA LEU A 170 -5.71 -15.85 18.99
C LEU A 170 -6.30 -15.22 17.72
N LEU A 171 -6.51 -13.91 17.70
CA LEU A 171 -7.05 -13.18 16.55
C LEU A 171 -5.97 -12.80 15.54
N ASN A 172 -4.69 -12.81 15.91
CA ASN A 172 -3.62 -12.34 15.02
C ASN A 172 -3.55 -13.15 13.72
N ALA A 173 -3.63 -14.48 13.79
CA ALA A 173 -3.59 -15.33 12.60
C ALA A 173 -4.83 -15.14 11.70
N PRO A 174 -6.08 -15.18 12.20
CA PRO A 174 -7.27 -14.85 11.41
C PRO A 174 -7.25 -13.44 10.80
N ILE A 175 -6.81 -12.43 11.56
CA ILE A 175 -6.69 -11.05 11.07
C ILE A 175 -5.66 -10.99 9.95
N PHE A 176 -4.48 -11.60 10.15
CA PHE A 176 -3.44 -11.62 9.14
C PHE A 176 -3.86 -12.36 7.87
N ALA A 177 -4.62 -13.46 7.98
CA ALA A 177 -5.17 -14.19 6.84
C ALA A 177 -6.02 -13.31 5.90
N ILE A 178 -6.66 -12.27 6.43
CA ILE A 178 -7.43 -11.29 5.65
C ILE A 178 -6.54 -10.17 5.11
N LEU A 179 -5.51 -9.76 5.87
CA LEU A 179 -4.70 -8.57 5.58
C LEU A 179 -3.49 -8.81 4.68
N TRP A 180 -2.90 -10.01 4.68
CA TRP A 180 -1.60 -10.25 4.03
C TRP A 180 -1.60 -9.87 2.55
N SER A 181 -2.65 -10.25 1.80
CA SER A 181 -2.71 -10.03 0.35
C SER A 181 -2.83 -8.54 -0.01
N PRO A 182 -3.78 -7.76 0.55
CA PRO A 182 -3.82 -6.32 0.35
C PRO A 182 -2.54 -5.59 0.76
N VAL A 183 -1.90 -6.01 1.87
CA VAL A 183 -0.65 -5.41 2.35
C VAL A 183 0.50 -5.65 1.37
N ILE A 184 0.69 -6.89 0.93
CA ILE A 184 1.73 -7.22 -0.06
C ILE A 184 1.45 -6.50 -1.38
N ALA A 185 0.19 -6.44 -1.84
CA ALA A 185 -0.19 -5.76 -3.07
C ALA A 185 0.12 -4.25 -3.01
N ALA A 186 -0.24 -3.58 -1.91
CA ALA A 186 0.06 -2.17 -1.71
C ALA A 186 1.58 -1.92 -1.66
N MET A 187 2.32 -2.76 -0.93
CA MET A 187 3.79 -2.65 -0.82
C MET A 187 4.47 -2.85 -2.17
N THR A 188 4.03 -3.85 -2.93
CA THR A 188 4.50 -4.16 -4.29
C THR A 188 4.20 -3.01 -5.24
N PHE A 189 2.99 -2.44 -5.20
CA PHE A 189 2.62 -1.29 -6.03
C PHE A 189 3.45 -0.04 -5.69
N MET A 190 3.62 0.27 -4.39
CA MET A 190 4.47 1.39 -3.96
C MET A 190 5.90 1.21 -4.44
N PHE A 191 6.48 0.02 -4.24
CA PHE A 191 7.82 -0.29 -4.72
C PHE A 191 7.95 -0.13 -6.24
N ASP A 192 6.92 -0.54 -6.99
CA ASP A 192 6.94 -0.41 -8.44
C ASP A 192 6.96 1.07 -8.90
N LYS A 193 6.18 1.93 -8.24
CA LYS A 193 6.01 3.34 -8.63
C LYS A 193 7.12 4.28 -8.17
N ILE A 194 8.00 3.85 -7.27
CA ILE A 194 9.05 4.74 -6.75
C ILE A 194 10.13 4.98 -7.80
N ASN A 195 10.42 6.26 -8.03
CA ASN A 195 11.59 6.67 -8.80
C ASN A 195 12.82 6.74 -7.89
N PHE A 196 13.73 5.78 -8.08
CA PHE A 196 14.93 5.62 -7.25
C PHE A 196 15.95 6.75 -7.41
N ASN A 197 15.88 7.54 -8.49
CA ASN A 197 16.81 8.64 -8.75
C ASN A 197 16.54 9.86 -7.86
N HIS A 198 15.28 10.06 -7.45
CA HIS A 198 14.88 11.22 -6.64
C HIS A 198 14.52 10.85 -5.18
N ASN A 199 14.03 9.62 -4.94
CA ASN A 199 13.45 9.21 -3.66
C ASN A 199 14.21 8.05 -2.99
N SER A 200 15.54 8.09 -3.00
CA SER A 200 16.39 7.01 -2.47
C SER A 200 16.12 6.69 -0.99
N GLY A 201 15.81 7.70 -0.17
CA GLY A 201 15.47 7.54 1.25
C GLY A 201 14.15 6.81 1.48
N LEU A 202 13.11 7.14 0.71
CA LEU A 202 11.79 6.49 0.79
C LEU A 202 11.87 5.04 0.29
N ALA A 203 12.55 4.83 -0.84
CA ALA A 203 12.77 3.51 -1.42
C ALA A 203 13.45 2.57 -0.41
N ARG A 204 14.51 3.06 0.24
CA ARG A 204 15.23 2.30 1.27
C ARG A 204 14.32 1.96 2.44
N LYS A 205 13.54 2.90 2.99
CA LYS A 205 12.61 2.62 4.09
C LYS A 205 11.57 1.56 3.72
N ILE A 206 11.00 1.63 2.52
CA ILE A 206 10.02 0.65 2.04
C ILE A 206 10.63 -0.75 1.95
N LEU A 207 11.87 -0.86 1.47
CA LEU A 207 12.59 -2.13 1.39
C LEU A 207 13.05 -2.67 2.74
N THR A 208 13.71 -1.84 3.54
CA THR A 208 14.35 -2.29 4.80
C THR A 208 13.37 -2.39 5.96
N GLN A 209 12.26 -1.65 5.93
CA GLN A 209 11.25 -1.67 7.00
C GLN A 209 9.95 -2.29 6.50
N GLY A 210 9.45 -1.87 5.35
CA GLY A 210 8.17 -2.37 4.82
C GLY A 210 8.20 -3.86 4.51
N PHE A 211 9.06 -4.29 3.57
CA PHE A 211 9.16 -5.71 3.19
C PHE A 211 9.69 -6.59 4.32
N THR A 212 10.62 -6.10 5.15
CA THR A 212 11.10 -6.85 6.32
C THR A 212 10.01 -7.08 7.36
N CYS A 213 9.19 -6.06 7.68
CA CYS A 213 8.04 -6.26 8.57
C CYS A 213 7.00 -7.22 7.96
N CYS A 214 6.76 -7.14 6.64
CA CYS A 214 5.90 -8.10 5.95
C CYS A 214 6.46 -9.52 6.07
N ALA A 215 7.77 -9.70 5.87
CA ALA A 215 8.44 -10.99 5.96
C ALA A 215 8.34 -11.59 7.37
N LEU A 216 8.54 -10.78 8.42
CA LEU A 216 8.38 -11.20 9.81
C LEU A 216 6.96 -11.74 10.07
N LEU A 217 5.93 -11.01 9.66
CA LEU A 217 4.55 -11.42 9.84
C LEU A 217 4.21 -12.66 9.00
N CYS A 218 4.68 -12.70 7.74
CA CYS A 218 4.47 -13.85 6.86
C CYS A 218 5.20 -15.10 7.34
N SER A 219 6.38 -14.96 7.95
CA SER A 219 7.10 -16.07 8.57
C SER A 219 6.33 -16.66 9.74
N ARG A 220 5.68 -15.81 10.55
CA ARG A 220 4.92 -16.25 11.73
C ARG A 220 3.55 -16.83 11.40
N TYR A 221 2.86 -16.25 10.43
CA TYR A 221 1.45 -16.55 10.14
C TYR A 221 1.21 -17.19 8.77
N GLY A 222 2.27 -17.45 7.99
CA GLY A 222 2.21 -18.03 6.64
C GLY A 222 2.24 -17.00 5.51
N HIS A 223 2.23 -17.47 4.26
CA HIS A 223 2.24 -16.66 3.02
C HIS A 223 3.58 -15.97 2.68
N LEU A 224 4.70 -16.40 3.27
CA LEU A 224 6.03 -15.87 2.93
C LEU A 224 6.37 -16.08 1.45
N ASP A 225 5.96 -17.21 0.87
CA ASP A 225 6.17 -17.52 -0.55
C ASP A 225 5.59 -16.44 -1.49
N ASN A 226 4.42 -15.89 -1.15
CA ASN A 226 3.79 -14.82 -1.93
C ASN A 226 4.64 -13.54 -1.94
N LEU A 227 5.29 -13.22 -0.81
CA LEU A 227 6.20 -12.08 -0.71
C LEU A 227 7.45 -12.31 -1.56
N VAL A 228 8.06 -13.49 -1.44
CA VAL A 228 9.26 -13.91 -2.16
C VAL A 228 9.04 -13.86 -3.68
N VAL A 229 7.92 -14.41 -4.17
CA VAL A 229 7.57 -14.38 -5.61
C VAL A 229 7.50 -12.94 -6.14
N ASN A 230 6.93 -12.00 -5.39
CA ASN A 230 6.86 -10.60 -5.80
C ASN A 230 8.25 -9.93 -5.83
N LEU A 231 9.11 -10.21 -4.85
CA LEU A 231 10.49 -9.71 -4.83
C LEU A 231 11.35 -10.30 -5.95
N CYS A 232 11.19 -11.58 -6.29
CA CYS A 232 11.85 -12.22 -7.43
C CYS A 232 11.50 -11.50 -8.74
N LYS A 233 10.23 -11.13 -8.96
CA LYS A 233 9.80 -10.39 -10.16
C LYS A 233 10.52 -9.05 -10.32
N PHE A 234 10.68 -8.29 -9.23
CA PHE A 234 11.41 -7.03 -9.27
C PHE A 234 12.89 -7.19 -9.55
N THR A 235 13.44 -8.31 -9.11
CA THR A 235 14.85 -8.65 -9.27
C THR A 235 15.19 -9.05 -10.71
N SER A 236 14.24 -9.67 -11.44
CA SER A 236 14.42 -10.19 -12.80
C SER A 236 13.98 -9.24 -13.92
N SER A 237 13.88 -7.93 -13.67
CA SER A 237 13.21 -6.97 -14.58
C SER A 237 13.71 -6.99 -16.05
N GLY A 238 13.10 -7.86 -16.87
CA GLY A 238 12.87 -7.79 -18.33
C GLY A 238 14.06 -7.61 -19.29
N GLN A 239 15.29 -7.49 -18.83
CA GLN A 239 16.43 -7.12 -19.68
C GLN A 239 17.64 -8.05 -19.53
N SER A 240 18.54 -8.00 -20.51
CA SER A 240 19.75 -8.83 -20.61
C SER A 240 20.71 -8.72 -19.42
N ASN A 241 20.60 -7.68 -18.59
CA ASN A 241 21.36 -7.55 -17.36
C ASN A 241 20.49 -6.97 -16.20
N PRO A 242 19.82 -7.83 -15.41
CA PRO A 242 18.94 -7.40 -14.31
C PRO A 242 19.66 -6.59 -13.24
N LEU A 243 20.95 -6.86 -12.98
CA LEU A 243 21.75 -6.15 -11.97
C LEU A 243 22.27 -4.79 -12.46
N SER A 244 22.02 -4.38 -13.70
CA SER A 244 22.40 -3.06 -14.18
C SER A 244 21.57 -1.93 -13.54
N TYR A 245 20.37 -2.26 -13.07
CA TYR A 245 19.44 -1.29 -12.50
C TYR A 245 19.48 -1.29 -10.96
N TYR A 246 19.67 -0.12 -10.37
CA TYR A 246 19.70 0.05 -8.91
C TYR A 246 18.43 -0.48 -8.22
N LYS A 247 17.24 -0.27 -8.80
CA LYS A 247 15.98 -0.81 -8.27
C LYS A 247 16.02 -2.34 -8.13
N SER A 248 16.51 -3.05 -9.15
CA SER A 248 16.65 -4.51 -9.13
C SER A 248 17.72 -4.98 -8.15
N GLN A 249 18.83 -4.24 -8.01
CA GLN A 249 19.88 -4.55 -7.03
C GLN A 249 19.35 -4.47 -5.60
N VAL A 250 18.59 -3.42 -5.25
CA VAL A 250 18.05 -3.29 -3.89
C VAL A 250 16.92 -4.29 -3.63
N ALA A 251 16.11 -4.63 -4.65
CA ALA A 251 15.14 -5.72 -4.56
C ALA A 251 15.84 -7.06 -4.26
N ALA A 252 16.95 -7.36 -4.95
CA ALA A 252 17.76 -8.54 -4.69
C ALA A 252 18.30 -8.57 -3.25
N GLN A 253 18.88 -7.46 -2.78
CA GLN A 253 19.41 -7.36 -1.41
C GLN A 253 18.32 -7.65 -0.37
N CYS A 254 17.11 -7.12 -0.58
CA CYS A 254 15.96 -7.40 0.29
C CYS A 254 15.55 -8.88 0.22
N LEU A 255 15.41 -9.44 -1.00
CA LEU A 255 15.06 -10.85 -1.23
C LEU A 255 16.03 -11.80 -0.51
N PHE A 256 17.34 -11.65 -0.73
CA PHE A 256 18.34 -12.53 -0.12
C PHE A 256 18.49 -12.26 1.39
N GLY A 257 18.23 -11.03 1.85
CA GLY A 257 18.13 -10.72 3.27
C GLY A 257 17.01 -11.52 3.95
N ILE A 258 15.82 -11.50 3.36
CA ILE A 258 14.65 -12.28 3.82
C ILE A 258 14.94 -13.79 3.74
N ALA A 259 15.51 -14.25 2.63
CA ALA A 259 15.82 -15.68 2.46
C ALA A 259 16.86 -16.16 3.48
N ARG A 260 17.81 -15.32 3.87
CA ARG A 260 18.79 -15.65 4.92
C ARG A 260 18.15 -15.75 6.30
N GLU A 261 17.22 -14.86 6.62
CA GLU A 261 16.62 -14.76 7.96
C GLU A 261 15.48 -15.79 8.17
N TYR A 262 14.68 -16.03 7.12
CA TYR A 262 13.46 -16.84 7.18
C TYR A 262 13.54 -18.08 6.29
N ALA A 263 14.74 -18.61 6.05
CA ALA A 263 15.01 -19.73 5.13
C ALA A 263 14.07 -20.94 5.33
N ASN A 264 13.79 -21.28 6.59
CA ASN A 264 12.97 -22.44 6.96
C ASN A 264 11.49 -22.27 6.65
N GLU A 265 11.01 -21.03 6.53
CA GLU A 265 9.60 -20.72 6.25
C GLU A 265 9.32 -20.57 4.74
N ILE A 266 10.36 -20.51 3.92
CA ILE A 266 10.25 -20.49 2.46
C ILE A 266 9.97 -21.92 1.98
N ARG A 267 8.92 -22.10 1.18
CA ARG A 267 8.49 -23.41 0.67
C ARG A 267 8.66 -23.47 -0.84
N GLU A 268 7.57 -23.32 -1.58
CA GLU A 268 7.56 -23.46 -3.04
C GLU A 268 8.40 -22.37 -3.72
N SER A 269 8.54 -21.20 -3.10
CA SER A 269 9.26 -20.07 -3.69
C SER A 269 10.78 -20.21 -3.69
N TRP A 270 11.34 -21.26 -3.07
CA TRP A 270 12.74 -21.64 -3.29
C TRP A 270 13.04 -21.90 -4.76
N SER A 271 12.09 -22.47 -5.50
CA SER A 271 12.20 -22.68 -6.95
C SER A 271 12.48 -21.36 -7.67
N ASN A 272 11.76 -20.28 -7.33
CA ASN A 272 11.94 -18.96 -7.94
C ASN A 272 13.30 -18.35 -7.61
N ILE A 273 13.80 -18.54 -6.38
CA ILE A 273 15.14 -18.06 -5.98
C ILE A 273 16.23 -18.81 -6.76
N VAL A 274 16.11 -20.14 -6.87
CA VAL A 274 17.06 -20.97 -7.61
C VAL A 274 17.05 -20.64 -9.10
N GLU A 275 15.88 -20.49 -9.71
CA GLU A 275 15.74 -20.03 -11.10
C GLU A 275 16.41 -18.66 -11.32
N LEU A 276 16.28 -17.75 -10.37
CA LEU A 276 16.91 -16.44 -10.40
C LEU A 276 18.43 -16.54 -10.37
N ILE A 277 18.98 -17.38 -9.48
CA ILE A 277 20.44 -17.65 -9.39
C ILE A 277 20.95 -18.27 -10.70
N ILE A 278 20.24 -19.26 -11.27
CA ILE A 278 20.60 -19.89 -12.55
C ILE A 278 20.59 -18.87 -13.69
N THR A 279 19.59 -17.98 -13.71
CA THR A 279 19.49 -16.91 -14.71
C THR A 279 20.67 -15.96 -14.62
N TRP A 280 21.05 -15.55 -13.41
CA TRP A 280 22.21 -14.68 -13.19
C TRP A 280 23.54 -15.37 -13.50
N PHE A 281 23.65 -16.65 -13.17
CA PHE A 281 24.81 -17.46 -13.54
C PHE A 281 24.97 -17.54 -15.07
N SER A 282 23.86 -17.73 -15.79
CA SER A 282 23.81 -17.76 -17.25
C SER A 282 24.13 -16.40 -17.87
N ALA A 283 23.73 -15.31 -17.22
CA ALA A 283 24.01 -13.93 -17.62
C ALA A 283 25.42 -13.44 -17.28
N ARG A 284 26.30 -14.31 -16.73
CA ARG A 284 27.68 -13.97 -16.30
C ARG A 284 27.75 -12.90 -15.21
N LEU A 285 26.74 -12.85 -14.34
CA LEU A 285 26.69 -11.94 -13.20
C LEU A 285 27.28 -12.54 -11.91
N LEU A 286 27.54 -13.84 -11.92
CA LEU A 286 28.14 -14.60 -10.82
C LEU A 286 29.51 -15.16 -11.26
N ASP A 287 30.27 -15.72 -10.33
CA ASP A 287 31.56 -16.36 -10.62
C ASP A 287 31.44 -17.52 -11.63
N ASP A 288 32.56 -17.89 -12.27
CA ASP A 288 32.61 -18.93 -13.32
C ASP A 288 32.30 -20.34 -12.81
N ALA A 289 32.44 -20.55 -11.50
CA ALA A 289 32.05 -21.76 -10.81
C ALA A 289 31.29 -21.37 -9.54
N LEU A 290 30.06 -21.88 -9.38
CA LEU A 290 29.30 -21.76 -8.16
C LEU A 290 29.27 -23.13 -7.47
N GLU A 291 29.99 -23.27 -6.36
CA GLU A 291 29.95 -24.46 -5.52
C GLU A 291 28.95 -24.27 -4.39
N ILE A 292 27.97 -25.18 -4.31
CA ILE A 292 26.96 -25.22 -3.26
C ILE A 292 27.09 -26.56 -2.54
N GLU A 293 27.07 -26.54 -1.22
CA GLU A 293 27.02 -27.75 -0.43
C GLU A 293 25.58 -28.28 -0.37
N ASP A 294 25.39 -29.51 -0.82
CA ASP A 294 24.11 -30.20 -0.73
C ASP A 294 24.07 -31.04 0.54
N PHE A 295 23.40 -30.50 1.55
CA PHE A 295 23.20 -31.17 2.84
C PHE A 295 22.30 -32.40 2.74
N ALA A 296 21.38 -32.46 1.77
CA ALA A 296 20.53 -33.64 1.55
C ALA A 296 21.34 -34.81 0.95
N LEU A 297 22.44 -34.52 0.25
CA LEU A 297 23.38 -35.50 -0.27
C LEU A 297 24.57 -35.78 0.66
N GLY A 298 24.45 -35.45 1.95
CA GLY A 298 25.49 -35.71 2.96
C GLY A 298 26.69 -34.77 2.85
N GLY A 299 26.47 -33.51 2.49
CA GLY A 299 27.52 -32.49 2.39
C GLY A 299 28.33 -32.56 1.09
N LYS A 300 27.80 -33.26 0.07
CA LYS A 300 28.45 -33.29 -1.24
C LYS A 300 28.35 -31.92 -1.89
N LYS A 301 29.45 -31.46 -2.48
CA LYS A 301 29.48 -30.20 -3.24
C LYS A 301 28.90 -30.41 -4.63
N VAL A 302 27.90 -29.63 -4.96
CA VAL A 302 27.35 -29.47 -6.31
C VAL A 302 27.98 -28.23 -6.92
N SER A 303 28.58 -28.37 -8.11
CA SER A 303 29.23 -27.26 -8.82
C SER A 303 28.48 -26.96 -10.10
N LEU A 304 28.00 -25.72 -10.24
CA LEU A 304 27.56 -25.18 -11.52
C LEU A 304 28.79 -24.66 -12.25
N LYS A 305 29.11 -25.26 -13.40
CA LYS A 305 30.20 -24.82 -14.28
C LYS A 305 29.63 -24.28 -15.57
N ARG A 306 30.14 -23.14 -16.04
CA ARG A 306 29.83 -22.66 -17.39
C ARG A 306 30.48 -23.60 -18.39
N ASN A 307 29.68 -24.16 -19.30
CA ASN A 307 30.23 -24.89 -20.44
C ASN A 307 30.96 -23.89 -21.35
N PHE A 308 32.28 -23.77 -21.18
CA PHE A 308 33.11 -23.15 -22.18
C PHE A 308 33.12 -24.08 -23.40
N ILE A 309 32.31 -23.78 -24.40
CA ILE A 309 32.56 -24.31 -25.73
C ILE A 309 33.92 -23.72 -26.13
N GLN A 310 34.98 -24.54 -25.99
CA GLN A 310 36.25 -24.23 -26.63
C GLN A 310 35.95 -24.09 -28.12
N LYS A 311 35.96 -22.86 -28.64
CA LYS A 311 36.18 -22.66 -30.06
C LYS A 311 37.59 -23.18 -30.32
N SER A 312 37.68 -24.45 -30.71
CA SER A 312 38.91 -24.99 -31.26
C SER A 312 39.27 -24.13 -32.47
N THR A 313 40.25 -23.26 -32.31
CA THR A 313 41.02 -22.72 -33.42
C THR A 313 41.76 -23.88 -34.06
N ASN A 314 41.10 -24.58 -34.97
CA ASN A 314 41.75 -25.43 -35.94
C ASN A 314 41.45 -24.88 -37.33
N LYS A 315 42.52 -24.36 -37.95
CA LYS A 315 42.65 -24.16 -39.39
C LYS A 315 42.21 -25.43 -40.12
N ASN A 316 41.27 -25.26 -41.05
CA ASN A 316 40.94 -26.06 -42.24
C ASN A 316 41.30 -27.55 -42.24
N ILE A 317 40.29 -28.42 -42.44
CA ILE A 317 40.07 -29.21 -43.68
C ILE A 317 38.86 -30.16 -43.47
N ASN A 318 37.86 -29.97 -44.35
CA ASN A 318 36.86 -30.89 -44.89
C ASN A 318 35.90 -31.73 -44.02
N GLU A 319 34.60 -31.53 -44.32
CA GLU A 319 33.50 -32.52 -44.42
C GLU A 319 33.15 -33.32 -43.14
N GLY A 320 31.97 -33.27 -42.54
CA GLY A 320 30.64 -32.93 -43.04
C GLY A 320 29.65 -34.00 -42.59
N THR A 321 29.26 -34.05 -41.31
CA THR A 321 28.16 -34.90 -40.83
C THR A 321 27.34 -34.19 -39.76
N ASN A 322 26.65 -33.13 -40.16
CA ASN A 322 25.52 -32.61 -39.40
C ASN A 322 24.26 -33.38 -39.84
N PHE A 323 23.62 -34.00 -38.85
CA PHE A 323 22.35 -34.75 -38.79
C PHE A 323 21.29 -34.51 -39.89
N LEU A 324 21.28 -33.35 -40.56
CA LEU A 324 20.36 -33.03 -41.66
C LEU A 324 20.70 -33.73 -42.98
N SER A 325 21.95 -34.16 -43.22
CA SER A 325 22.31 -34.90 -44.45
C SER A 325 21.72 -36.32 -44.47
N SER A 326 21.66 -36.99 -43.32
CA SER A 326 21.08 -38.33 -43.17
C SER A 326 19.56 -38.36 -43.36
N PHE A 327 18.89 -37.23 -43.11
CA PHE A 327 17.44 -37.10 -43.33
C PHE A 327 17.06 -36.95 -44.81
N TYR A 328 17.92 -36.31 -45.62
CA TYR A 328 17.64 -36.10 -47.04
C TYR A 328 17.84 -37.39 -47.87
N SER A 329 18.80 -38.23 -47.48
CA SER A 329 19.04 -39.55 -48.11
C SER A 329 17.90 -40.56 -47.89
N TYR A 330 17.16 -40.46 -46.78
CA TYR A 330 16.06 -41.37 -46.47
C TYR A 330 14.81 -41.10 -47.33
N PHE A 331 14.56 -39.85 -47.71
CA PHE A 331 13.41 -39.47 -48.55
C PHE A 331 13.72 -39.49 -50.06
N ALA A 332 14.98 -39.30 -50.45
CA ALA A 332 15.39 -39.34 -51.86
C ALA A 332 15.62 -40.76 -52.42
N GLY A 333 15.64 -41.80 -51.57
CA GLY A 333 15.98 -43.18 -51.95
C GLY A 333 14.84 -44.04 -52.51
N ASN A 334 13.60 -43.55 -52.61
CA ASN A 334 12.44 -44.37 -53.01
C ASN A 334 11.96 -44.18 -54.46
N GLN A 335 12.83 -43.70 -55.36
CA GLN A 335 12.57 -43.71 -56.80
C GLN A 335 13.81 -44.18 -57.57
N GLN A 336 14.01 -45.50 -57.66
CA GLN A 336 14.55 -46.25 -58.81
C GLN A 336 15.12 -47.60 -58.33
N SER A 337 14.29 -48.64 -58.42
CA SER A 337 14.76 -50.02 -58.43
C SER A 337 13.90 -50.82 -59.40
N GLU A 338 14.12 -50.61 -60.70
CA GLU A 338 13.88 -51.62 -61.71
C GLU A 338 15.05 -51.61 -62.69
N GLN A 339 15.49 -52.82 -63.08
CA GLN A 339 16.52 -53.16 -64.07
C GLN A 339 17.96 -53.22 -63.56
N ASN A 340 18.40 -54.40 -63.11
CA ASN A 340 18.97 -55.38 -64.04
C ASN A 340 19.47 -56.65 -63.33
N GLY A 341 19.04 -57.80 -63.81
CA GLY A 341 19.64 -59.10 -63.53
C GLY A 341 19.01 -60.17 -64.41
N GLY A 342 19.81 -60.75 -65.33
CA GLY A 342 19.51 -62.05 -65.91
C GLY A 342 19.77 -62.18 -67.42
N ASP A 343 20.85 -62.87 -67.74
CA ASP A 343 21.16 -63.56 -68.99
C ASP A 343 19.96 -64.24 -69.67
N CYS A 344 19.95 -64.28 -71.02
CA CYS A 344 20.01 -65.53 -71.81
C CYS A 344 19.87 -65.28 -73.32
N SER A 345 20.90 -65.74 -74.05
CA SER A 345 20.87 -66.64 -75.23
C SER A 345 20.02 -66.33 -76.48
N ASP A 346 20.75 -66.39 -77.61
CA ASP A 346 20.38 -66.58 -79.02
C ASP A 346 19.59 -65.51 -79.79
#